data_AF-A0A0X3NS09-F1
#
_entry.id   AF-A0A0X3NS09-F1
#
_cell.length_a   1.000
_cell.length_b   1.000
_cell.length_c   1.000
_cell.angle_alpha   90.00
_cell.angle_beta   90.00
_cell.angle_gamma   90.00
#
_symmetry.space_group_name_H-M   'P 1'
#
loop_
_entity.id
_entity.type
_entity.pdbx_description
1 polymer ?
#
loop_
_entity_poly.entity_id
_entity_poly.type
_entity_poly.pdbx_seq_one_letter_code
_entity_poly.pdbx_strand_id
1 'polypeptide(L)'
;CGQCAVAVFVLPSVLNPRYTPSSSETTRQFGPPTVIPLTTVSVPYKFSFSASLTAQCPILSVTSAKDIFELNYQTKDKKSAKMKLQSEFNFDHDLEMEIVLANPTKLAVTYEEGDSKEKSGILSFDCLTVNFLPVFDEDTDKRNEIVFLVDRSDHGITLRSP
;
A
#
# COMPACT_ATOMS: atom_id res chain seq x y z
N CYS A 1 -26.28 2.07 -7.11
CA CYS A 1 -25.19 1.09 -7.29
C CYS A 1 -23.96 1.91 -7.69
N GLY A 2 -23.04 2.18 -6.77
CA GLY A 2 -21.84 2.99 -7.06
C GLY A 2 -20.69 2.10 -7.54
N GLN A 3 -19.74 2.66 -8.28
CA GLN A 3 -18.52 1.95 -8.66
C GLN A 3 -17.67 1.65 -7.42
N CYS A 4 -17.08 0.45 -7.36
CA CYS A 4 -16.16 0.05 -6.31
C CYS A 4 -14.81 -0.34 -6.93
N ALA A 5 -13.70 -0.08 -6.24
CA ALA A 5 -12.40 -0.67 -6.56
C ALA A 5 -12.03 -1.72 -5.53
N VAL A 6 -11.19 -2.66 -5.95
CA VAL A 6 -10.55 -3.64 -5.08
C VAL A 6 -9.04 -3.42 -5.16
N ALA A 7 -8.41 -3.26 -4.01
CA ALA A 7 -6.96 -3.25 -3.87
C ALA A 7 -6.51 -4.55 -3.18
N VAL A 8 -5.58 -5.27 -3.80
CA VAL A 8 -5.07 -6.54 -3.28
C VAL A 8 -3.68 -6.32 -2.69
N PHE A 9 -3.51 -6.72 -1.43
CA PHE A 9 -2.24 -6.67 -0.71
C PHE A 9 -1.81 -8.09 -0.37
N VAL A 10 -0.58 -8.44 -0.73
CA VAL A 10 0.00 -9.76 -0.48
C VAL A 10 1.31 -9.59 0.30
N LEU A 11 1.39 -10.21 1.47
CA LEU A 11 2.61 -10.35 2.24
C LEU A 11 3.15 -11.77 2.05
N PRO A 12 4.29 -11.94 1.36
CA PRO A 12 4.88 -13.25 1.16
C PRO A 12 5.27 -13.94 2.47
N SER A 13 4.80 -15.17 2.64
CA SER A 13 5.11 -16.04 3.79
C SER A 13 6.56 -16.53 3.77
N VAL A 14 7.15 -16.67 2.57
CA VAL A 14 8.56 -16.98 2.37
C VAL A 14 9.34 -15.71 2.09
N LEU A 15 9.99 -15.18 3.13
CA LEU A 15 10.92 -14.06 3.02
C LEU A 15 12.28 -14.57 2.51
N ASN A 16 12.43 -14.67 1.19
CA ASN A 16 13.76 -14.84 0.62
C ASN A 16 14.64 -13.64 1.02
N PRO A 17 15.92 -13.83 1.39
CA PRO A 17 16.82 -12.71 1.60
C PRO A 17 16.97 -11.92 0.29
N ARG A 18 16.26 -10.80 0.18
CA ARG A 18 16.25 -9.91 -1.00
C ARG A 18 17.28 -8.78 -0.90
N TYR A 19 17.91 -8.61 0.26
CA TYR A 19 18.91 -7.58 0.50
C TYR A 19 20.11 -8.18 1.23
N THR A 20 21.29 -8.02 0.63
CA THR A 20 22.58 -8.35 1.24
C THR A 20 23.35 -7.04 1.33
N PRO A 21 23.35 -6.35 2.49
CA PRO A 21 24.06 -5.08 2.64
C PRO A 21 25.55 -5.26 2.38
N SER A 22 26.20 -4.23 1.84
CA SER A 22 27.61 -4.26 1.46
C SER A 22 28.59 -4.54 2.62
N SER A 23 28.15 -4.40 3.86
CA SER A 23 28.93 -4.76 5.07
C SER A 23 28.85 -6.25 5.45
N SER A 24 27.99 -7.04 4.80
CA SER A 24 27.94 -8.48 4.98
C SER A 24 28.94 -9.14 4.03
N GLU A 25 30.01 -9.72 4.58
CA GLU A 25 31.06 -10.43 3.84
C GLU A 25 30.54 -11.72 3.19
N THR A 26 29.65 -11.60 2.22
CA THR A 26 29.31 -12.71 1.33
C THR A 26 29.44 -12.24 -0.10
N THR A 27 30.44 -12.80 -0.79
CA THR A 27 30.69 -12.59 -2.22
C THR A 27 29.44 -12.90 -3.02
N ARG A 28 28.64 -11.88 -3.37
CA ARG A 28 27.56 -12.03 -4.38
C ARG A 28 27.55 -10.84 -5.32
N GLN A 29 28.26 -11.03 -6.43
CA GLN A 29 28.19 -10.20 -7.62
C GLN A 29 27.50 -11.06 -8.69
N PHE A 30 26.17 -10.97 -8.79
CA PHE A 30 25.31 -11.49 -9.87
C PHE A 30 25.48 -12.98 -10.27
N GLY A 31 24.55 -13.84 -9.83
CA GLY A 31 24.32 -15.19 -10.35
C GLY A 31 22.95 -15.74 -9.91
N PRO A 32 22.30 -16.64 -10.67
CA PRO A 32 21.03 -17.24 -10.27
C PRO A 32 21.18 -18.00 -8.94
N PRO A 33 20.20 -17.97 -8.03
CA PRO A 33 20.30 -18.67 -6.76
C PRO A 33 20.38 -20.18 -7.05
N THR A 34 21.55 -20.80 -6.86
CA THR A 34 21.70 -22.25 -7.03
C THR A 34 20.96 -23.03 -5.95
N VAL A 35 20.72 -22.41 -4.79
CA VAL A 35 19.89 -22.94 -3.71
C VAL A 35 19.32 -21.74 -2.94
N ILE A 36 18.00 -21.63 -2.85
CA ILE A 36 17.37 -20.80 -1.82
C ILE A 36 17.62 -21.55 -0.52
N PRO A 37 18.41 -21.02 0.45
CA PRO A 37 18.49 -21.66 1.75
C PRO A 37 17.11 -21.55 2.37
N LEU A 38 16.32 -22.63 2.28
CA LEU A 38 15.09 -22.76 3.04
C LEU A 38 15.54 -22.89 4.49
N THR A 39 15.64 -21.77 5.19
CA THR A 39 15.93 -21.74 6.61
C THR A 39 14.82 -22.49 7.32
N THR A 40 15.09 -23.73 7.71
CA THR A 40 14.20 -24.51 8.57
C THR A 40 14.30 -23.92 9.96
N VAL A 41 13.41 -22.99 10.28
CA VAL A 41 13.29 -22.43 11.63
C VAL A 41 12.81 -23.54 12.55
N SER A 42 13.70 -24.07 13.37
CA SER A 42 13.42 -25.18 14.30
C SER A 42 12.84 -24.74 15.64
N VAL A 43 12.61 -23.44 15.81
CA VAL A 43 12.10 -22.84 17.05
C VAL A 43 10.63 -22.49 16.86
N PRO A 44 9.72 -22.82 17.79
CA PRO A 44 8.35 -22.35 17.73
C PRO A 44 8.30 -20.83 17.71
N TYR A 45 7.66 -20.26 16.69
CA TYR A 45 7.47 -18.82 16.55
C TYR A 45 5.98 -18.53 16.39
N LYS A 46 5.57 -17.34 16.83
CA LYS A 46 4.20 -16.84 16.65
C LYS A 46 4.21 -15.70 15.65
N PHE A 47 3.17 -15.63 14.84
CA PHE A 47 2.95 -14.54 13.90
C PHE A 47 1.63 -13.86 14.20
N SER A 48 1.69 -12.54 14.33
CA SER A 48 0.52 -11.69 14.49
C SER A 48 0.60 -10.55 13.51
N PHE A 49 -0.52 -10.24 12.87
CA PHE A 49 -0.61 -9.14 11.93
C PHE A 49 -1.66 -8.12 12.39
N SER A 50 -1.32 -6.85 12.29
CA SER A 50 -2.25 -5.73 12.42
C SER A 50 -1.86 -4.62 11.46
N ALA A 51 -2.85 -3.89 10.98
CA ALA A 51 -2.64 -2.77 10.09
C ALA A 51 -3.62 -1.63 10.41
N SER A 52 -3.19 -0.40 10.14
CA SER A 52 -4.06 0.77 10.11
C SER A 52 -4.21 1.21 8.67
N LEU A 53 -5.44 1.38 8.24
CA LEU A 53 -5.80 1.75 6.87
C LEU A 53 -6.38 3.15 6.90
N THR A 54 -5.92 3.96 5.96
CA THR A 54 -6.45 5.28 5.69
C THR A 54 -6.63 5.41 4.19
N ALA A 55 -7.83 5.81 3.77
CA ALA A 55 -8.18 5.99 2.37
C ALA A 55 -8.90 7.33 2.18
N GLN A 56 -8.77 7.89 0.98
CA GLN A 56 -9.46 9.14 0.60
C GLN A 56 -10.98 8.94 0.41
N CYS A 57 -11.40 7.68 0.21
CA CYS A 57 -12.77 7.24 0.03
C CYS A 57 -13.16 6.15 1.05
N PRO A 58 -14.47 5.90 1.27
CA PRO A 58 -14.91 4.92 2.27
C PRO A 58 -14.40 3.51 1.98
N ILE A 59 -13.83 2.87 3.00
CA ILE A 59 -13.47 1.46 3.00
C ILE A 59 -14.76 0.65 3.25
N LEU A 60 -15.18 -0.13 2.27
CA LEU A 60 -16.42 -0.91 2.33
C LEU A 60 -16.24 -2.23 3.07
N SER A 61 -15.13 -2.92 2.82
CA SER A 61 -14.79 -4.18 3.46
C SER A 61 -13.31 -4.49 3.29
N VAL A 62 -12.83 -5.40 4.12
CA VAL A 62 -11.55 -6.08 3.94
C VAL A 62 -11.81 -7.56 4.08
N THR A 63 -11.47 -8.31 3.03
CA THR A 63 -11.70 -9.74 2.92
C THR A 63 -10.42 -10.47 2.58
N SER A 64 -10.42 -11.79 2.78
CA SER A 64 -9.34 -12.67 2.33
C SER A 64 -9.95 -14.03 1.99
N ALA A 65 -9.32 -14.73 1.06
CA ALA A 65 -9.75 -16.07 0.67
C ALA A 65 -9.45 -17.12 1.75
N LYS A 66 -8.40 -16.91 2.56
CA LYS A 66 -7.86 -17.91 3.49
C LYS A 66 -7.80 -17.45 4.95
N ASP A 67 -7.78 -16.15 5.19
CA ASP A 67 -7.62 -15.57 6.52
C ASP A 67 -8.85 -14.78 6.98
N ILE A 68 -8.98 -14.63 8.30
CA ILE A 68 -10.06 -13.83 8.90
C ILE A 68 -9.46 -12.64 9.65
N PHE A 69 -9.89 -11.44 9.26
CA PHE A 69 -9.50 -10.20 9.90
C PHE A 69 -10.64 -9.62 10.72
N GLU A 70 -10.33 -9.12 11.90
CA GLU A 70 -11.19 -8.22 12.66
C GLU A 70 -11.01 -6.81 12.10
N LEU A 71 -12.08 -6.20 11.57
CA LEU A 71 -12.06 -4.86 10.99
C LEU A 71 -12.82 -3.88 11.87
N ASN A 72 -12.13 -2.84 12.33
CA ASN A 72 -12.64 -1.83 13.24
C ASN A 72 -12.52 -0.44 12.62
N TYR A 73 -13.63 0.11 12.11
CA TYR A 73 -13.68 1.47 11.58
C TYR A 73 -13.43 2.51 12.67
N GLN A 74 -12.50 3.42 12.41
CA GLN A 74 -12.11 4.47 13.35
C GLN A 74 -12.91 5.76 13.13
N THR A 75 -13.49 5.94 11.94
CA THR A 75 -14.26 7.13 11.57
C THR A 75 -15.65 6.77 11.06
N LYS A 76 -16.62 7.67 11.25
CA LYS A 76 -18.02 7.47 10.79
C LYS A 76 -18.13 7.36 9.28
N ASP A 77 -17.27 8.07 8.55
CA ASP A 77 -17.21 8.05 7.09
C ASP A 77 -16.44 6.83 6.53
N LYS A 78 -15.95 5.95 7.41
CA LYS A 78 -15.22 4.71 7.09
C LYS A 78 -13.95 4.93 6.27
N LYS A 79 -13.36 6.12 6.31
CA LYS A 79 -12.08 6.42 5.64
C LYS A 79 -10.86 5.93 6.42
N SER A 80 -11.01 5.66 7.71
CA SER A 80 -9.97 5.05 8.53
C SER A 80 -10.48 3.79 9.23
N ALA A 81 -9.67 2.75 9.25
CA ALA A 81 -9.96 1.49 9.91
C ALA A 81 -8.68 0.87 10.49
N LYS A 82 -8.82 0.10 11.56
CA LYS A 82 -7.79 -0.81 12.05
C LYS A 82 -8.21 -2.22 11.74
N MET A 83 -7.26 -3.07 11.39
CA MET A 83 -7.48 -4.49 11.23
C MET A 83 -6.48 -5.32 11.99
N LYS A 84 -6.89 -6.52 12.35
CA LYS A 84 -6.04 -7.52 13.00
C LYS A 84 -6.40 -8.91 12.52
N LEU A 85 -5.40 -9.74 12.26
CA LEU A 85 -5.62 -11.15 12.00
C LEU A 85 -6.19 -11.82 13.27
N GLN A 86 -7.34 -12.50 13.16
CA GLN A 86 -8.03 -13.08 14.32
C GLN A 86 -7.40 -14.39 14.80
N SER A 87 -6.93 -15.21 13.87
CA SER A 87 -6.33 -16.51 14.15
C SER A 87 -4.81 -16.48 14.08
N GLU A 88 -4.17 -17.52 14.62
CA GLU A 88 -2.77 -17.80 14.33
C GLU A 88 -2.62 -18.07 12.82
N PHE A 89 -1.54 -17.55 12.22
CA PHE A 89 -1.30 -17.69 10.79
C PHE A 89 -0.61 -19.01 10.46
N ASN A 90 -1.14 -19.73 9.48
CA ASN A 90 -0.50 -20.91 8.92
C ASN A 90 0.40 -20.48 7.75
N PHE A 91 1.68 -20.87 7.80
CA PHE A 91 2.67 -20.55 6.77
C PHE A 91 2.57 -21.49 5.55
N ASP A 92 1.36 -21.87 5.15
CA ASP A 92 1.06 -22.67 3.96
C ASP A 92 0.56 -21.83 2.76
N HIS A 93 0.47 -20.51 2.95
CA HIS A 93 0.12 -19.54 1.92
C HIS A 93 0.68 -18.15 2.28
N ASP A 94 0.62 -17.21 1.34
CA ASP A 94 0.92 -15.80 1.60
C ASP A 94 -0.27 -15.11 2.24
N LEU A 95 -0.02 -14.18 3.16
CA LEU A 95 -1.08 -13.42 3.82
C LEU A 95 -1.65 -12.40 2.83
N GLU A 96 -2.88 -12.63 2.37
CA GLU A 96 -3.54 -11.82 1.34
C GLU A 96 -4.76 -11.08 1.89
N MET A 97 -4.94 -9.83 1.47
CA MET A 97 -6.07 -8.97 1.82
C MET A 97 -6.62 -8.26 0.58
N GLU A 98 -7.93 -8.36 0.38
CA GLU A 98 -8.69 -7.60 -0.59
C GLU A 98 -9.41 -6.45 0.11
N ILE A 99 -9.07 -5.21 -0.22
CA ILE A 99 -9.68 -4.01 0.35
C ILE A 99 -10.63 -3.43 -0.69
N VAL A 100 -11.93 -3.40 -0.36
CA VAL A 100 -12.97 -2.85 -1.24
C VAL A 100 -13.21 -1.39 -0.88
N LEU A 101 -13.11 -0.51 -1.87
CA LEU A 101 -13.22 0.94 -1.74
C LEU A 101 -14.44 1.46 -2.52
N ALA A 102 -15.19 2.38 -1.92
CA ALA A 102 -16.34 3.01 -2.58
C ALA A 102 -15.92 4.20 -3.45
N ASN A 103 -16.43 4.30 -4.68
CA ASN A 103 -16.24 5.44 -5.57
C ASN A 103 -14.77 5.92 -5.66
N PRO A 104 -13.84 5.01 -6.04
CA PRO A 104 -12.39 5.27 -6.03
C PRO A 104 -11.95 6.30 -7.09
N THR A 105 -12.83 6.65 -8.02
CA THR A 105 -12.56 7.49 -9.20
C THR A 105 -12.55 8.98 -8.88
N LYS A 106 -12.91 9.36 -7.65
CA LYS A 106 -12.80 10.74 -7.19
C LYS A 106 -11.32 11.14 -7.13
N LEU A 107 -10.96 12.21 -7.86
CA LEU A 107 -9.64 12.84 -7.76
C LEU A 107 -9.29 13.06 -6.28
N ALA A 108 -8.15 12.52 -5.88
CA ALA A 108 -7.65 12.59 -4.52
C ALA A 108 -6.25 13.18 -4.54
N VAL A 109 -6.00 14.09 -3.61
CA VAL A 109 -4.69 14.71 -3.39
C VAL A 109 -4.32 14.50 -1.94
N THR A 110 -3.17 13.87 -1.69
CA THR A 110 -2.62 13.67 -0.36
C THR A 110 -1.32 14.46 -0.25
N TYR A 111 -1.16 15.20 0.84
CA TYR A 111 0.07 15.88 1.20
C TYR A 111 0.72 15.15 2.37
N GLU A 112 1.98 14.83 2.23
CA GLU A 112 2.83 14.25 3.27
C GLU A 112 3.97 15.22 3.52
N GLU A 113 4.03 15.78 4.74
CA GLU A 113 5.11 16.67 5.15
C GLU A 113 6.41 15.88 5.29
N GLY A 114 7.52 16.47 4.83
CA GLY A 114 8.85 15.88 4.97
C GLY A 114 9.24 15.73 6.45
N ASP A 115 9.97 14.67 6.76
CA ASP A 115 10.47 14.48 8.13
C ASP A 115 11.59 15.49 8.42
N SER A 116 11.27 16.48 9.26
CA SER A 116 12.22 17.50 9.75
C SER A 116 13.49 16.93 10.42
N LYS A 117 13.49 15.65 10.83
CA LYS A 117 14.66 14.98 11.40
C LYS A 117 15.63 14.45 10.33
N GLU A 118 15.14 14.22 9.12
CA GLU A 118 15.93 13.75 8.00
C GLU A 118 16.69 14.93 7.37
N LYS A 119 18.01 14.81 7.29
CA LYS A 119 18.89 15.91 6.83
C LYS A 119 18.99 15.99 5.30
N SER A 120 18.61 14.93 4.60
CA SER A 120 18.69 14.78 3.15
C SER A 120 17.96 13.51 2.71
N GLY A 121 17.58 13.44 1.44
CA GLY A 121 16.95 12.27 0.82
C GLY A 121 15.45 12.44 0.61
N ILE A 122 14.80 11.42 0.04
CA ILE A 122 13.38 11.50 -0.33
C ILE A 122 12.45 11.76 0.86
N LEU A 123 12.85 11.33 2.05
CA LEU A 123 12.07 11.47 3.28
C LEU A 123 12.11 12.88 3.87
N SER A 124 13.08 13.72 3.49
CA SER A 124 13.16 15.11 3.95
C SER A 124 12.34 16.08 3.09
N PHE A 125 11.71 15.61 2.01
CA PHE A 125 10.92 16.44 1.12
C PHE A 125 9.43 16.29 1.41
N ASP A 126 8.70 17.40 1.31
CA ASP A 126 7.25 17.38 1.22
C ASP A 126 6.84 16.65 -0.06
N CYS A 127 5.88 15.73 0.07
CA CYS A 127 5.38 14.93 -1.03
C CYS A 127 3.90 15.23 -1.28
N LEU A 128 3.56 15.48 -2.54
CA LEU A 128 2.18 15.56 -2.99
C LEU A 128 1.88 14.35 -3.88
N THR A 129 0.94 13.50 -3.43
CA THR A 129 0.45 12.38 -4.23
C THR A 129 -0.92 12.73 -4.80
N VAL A 130 -1.02 12.75 -6.14
CA VAL A 130 -2.28 12.96 -6.86
C VAL A 130 -2.73 11.64 -7.46
N ASN A 131 -3.87 11.14 -6.99
CA ASN A 131 -4.51 9.93 -7.50
C ASN A 131 -5.64 10.31 -8.46
N PHE A 132 -5.46 9.97 -9.73
CA PHE A 132 -6.44 10.18 -10.79
C PHE A 132 -6.76 8.85 -11.47
N LEU A 133 -7.99 8.37 -11.28
CA LEU A 133 -8.51 7.12 -11.85
C LEU A 133 -9.71 7.44 -12.75
N PRO A 134 -9.48 7.84 -14.01
CA PRO A 134 -10.56 8.15 -14.93
C PRO A 134 -11.34 6.89 -15.30
N VAL A 135 -12.65 7.03 -15.48
CA VAL A 135 -13.50 6.00 -16.08
C VAL A 135 -13.89 6.49 -17.45
N PHE A 136 -13.69 5.63 -18.45
CA PHE A 136 -14.12 5.87 -19.82
C PHE A 136 -15.28 4.93 -20.13
N ASP A 137 -16.36 5.45 -20.71
CA ASP A 137 -17.49 4.64 -21.13
C ASP A 137 -17.14 3.88 -22.42
N GLU A 138 -17.59 2.62 -22.55
CA GLU A 138 -17.21 1.75 -23.68
C GLU A 138 -17.64 2.29 -25.06
N ASP A 139 -18.67 3.16 -25.11
CA ASP A 139 -19.16 3.77 -26.35
C ASP A 139 -18.40 5.06 -26.76
N THR A 140 -17.32 5.42 -26.07
CA THR A 140 -16.49 6.57 -26.49
C THR A 140 -15.44 6.17 -27.52
N ASP A 141 -15.76 6.37 -28.80
CA ASP A 141 -14.80 6.36 -29.92
C ASP A 141 -13.89 7.62 -29.88
N LYS A 142 -13.19 7.83 -28.76
CA LYS A 142 -12.41 9.05 -28.51
C LYS A 142 -11.05 8.70 -27.93
N ARG A 143 -10.01 9.06 -28.67
CA ARG A 143 -8.65 9.21 -28.14
C ARG A 143 -8.70 10.25 -27.03
N ASN A 144 -8.77 9.80 -25.79
CA ASN A 144 -8.79 10.67 -24.63
C ASN A 144 -7.34 10.99 -24.23
N GLU A 145 -6.92 12.24 -24.40
CA GLU A 145 -5.62 12.74 -23.93
C GLU A 145 -5.82 13.45 -22.60
N ILE A 146 -4.96 13.15 -21.63
CA ILE A 146 -4.94 13.81 -20.32
C ILE A 146 -3.61 14.52 -20.20
N VAL A 147 -3.64 15.84 -20.09
CA VAL A 147 -2.46 16.69 -19.90
C VAL A 147 -2.45 17.23 -18.48
N PHE A 148 -1.44 16.87 -17.70
CA PHE A 148 -1.22 17.45 -16.37
C PHE A 148 -0.35 18.70 -16.50
N LEU A 149 -0.91 19.87 -16.22
CA LEU A 149 -0.16 21.12 -16.11
C LEU A 149 0.13 21.40 -14.63
N VAL A 150 1.40 21.29 -14.24
CA VAL A 150 1.84 21.53 -12.86
C VAL A 150 2.70 22.80 -12.84
N ASP A 151 2.18 23.85 -12.20
CA ASP A 151 2.98 25.05 -11.91
C ASP A 151 3.94 24.75 -10.75
N ARG A 152 5.24 25.00 -10.97
CA ARG A 152 6.31 24.85 -9.99
C ARG A 152 6.96 26.19 -9.63
N SER A 153 6.28 27.29 -9.90
CA SER A 153 6.77 28.61 -9.49
C SER A 153 6.80 28.71 -7.96
N ASP A 154 7.80 29.39 -7.42
CA ASP A 154 7.95 29.60 -5.96
C ASP A 154 6.80 30.43 -5.33
N HIS A 155 5.82 30.85 -6.14
CA HIS A 155 4.67 31.66 -5.75
C HIS A 155 3.38 30.82 -5.71
N GLY A 156 3.34 29.87 -4.77
CA GLY A 156 2.13 29.55 -4.00
C GLY A 156 1.13 28.54 -4.58
N ILE A 157 1.20 27.30 -4.08
CA ILE A 157 0.02 26.45 -3.87
C ILE A 157 -0.17 26.31 -2.35
N THR A 158 -1.02 27.14 -1.75
CA THR A 158 -1.42 26.96 -0.35
C THR A 158 -2.55 25.93 -0.28
N LEU A 159 -2.21 24.67 0.00
CA LEU A 159 -3.21 23.66 0.34
C LEU A 159 -3.62 23.88 1.80
N ARG A 160 -4.83 24.42 2.01
CA ARG A 160 -5.46 24.44 3.33
C ARG A 160 -6.18 23.13 3.56
N SER A 161 -5.74 22.38 4.57
CA SER A 161 -6.54 21.30 5.17
C SER A 161 -7.76 21.89 5.90
N PRO A 162 -8.92 21.20 5.91
CA PRO A 162 -10.09 21.59 6.70
C PRO A 162 -9.85 21.46 8.22
#